data_AF-A0A1E5P5H8-F1
#
_entry.id   AF-A0A1E5P5H8-F1
#
_cell.length_a   1.000
_cell.length_b   1.000
_cell.length_c   1.000
_cell.angle_alpha   90.00
_cell.angle_beta   90.00
_cell.angle_gamma   90.00
#
_symmetry.space_group_name_H-M   'P 1'
#
loop_
_entity.id
_entity.type
_entity.pdbx_description
1 polymer ?
#
loop_
_entity_poly.entity_id
_entity_poly.type
_entity_poly.pdbx_seq_one_letter_code
_entity_poly.pdbx_strand_id
1 'polypeptide(L)'
;MSDGMRVDLSALDEVIKKLWTLLDDMDKAGETSRYRTDIPMDAFGQTCMFLEAGDLQKAHVDTKGDLEGVIRGLHGLIDKFGKSTSKVKDKYTEQEYANKNHMGGDSGGSNGKWDK
;
A
#
# COMPACT_ATOMS: atom_id res chain seq x y z
N MET A 1 -30.48 14.54 -14.03
CA MET A 1 -30.23 13.37 -13.17
C MET A 1 -28.72 13.21 -13.04
N SER A 2 -28.11 13.88 -12.06
CA SER A 2 -26.73 13.60 -11.67
C SER A 2 -26.81 12.42 -10.71
N ASP A 3 -26.67 11.21 -11.25
CA ASP A 3 -26.42 10.03 -10.43
C ASP A 3 -25.05 10.24 -9.78
N GLY A 4 -25.10 10.88 -8.61
CA GLY A 4 -23.94 11.28 -7.85
C GLY A 4 -23.31 10.02 -7.31
N MET A 5 -22.43 9.42 -8.11
CA MET A 5 -21.38 8.53 -7.65
C MET A 5 -20.43 9.38 -6.80
N ARG A 6 -20.92 9.79 -5.62
CA ARG A 6 -20.12 10.29 -4.52
C ARG A 6 -19.20 9.14 -4.19
N VAL A 7 -18.00 9.20 -4.76
CA VAL A 7 -16.92 8.30 -4.37
C VAL A 7 -16.82 8.44 -2.87
N ASP A 8 -17.16 7.36 -2.17
CA ASP A 8 -17.23 7.36 -0.71
C ASP A 8 -15.80 7.47 -0.20
N LEU A 9 -15.33 8.71 -0.01
CA LEU A 9 -13.96 9.03 0.39
C LEU A 9 -13.61 8.33 1.71
N SER A 10 -14.63 7.98 2.50
CA SER A 10 -14.52 7.18 3.73
C SER A 10 -14.10 5.72 3.45
N ALA A 11 -14.67 5.08 2.42
CA ALA A 11 -14.31 3.73 1.99
C ALA A 11 -12.90 3.68 1.39
N LEU A 12 -12.50 4.75 0.68
CA LEU A 12 -11.13 4.92 0.19
C LEU A 12 -10.11 5.01 1.34
N ASP A 13 -10.43 5.74 2.42
CA ASP A 13 -9.59 5.79 3.62
C ASP A 13 -9.52 4.45 4.35
N GLU A 14 -10.61 3.69 4.38
CA GLU A 14 -10.62 2.35 4.97
C GLU A 14 -9.72 1.38 4.19
N VAL A 15 -9.78 1.43 2.85
CA VAL A 15 -8.93 0.62 1.98
C VAL A 15 -7.46 0.98 2.15
N ILE A 16 -7.14 2.29 2.21
CA ILE A 16 -5.77 2.74 2.48
C ILE A 16 -5.29 2.17 3.83
N LYS A 17 -6.06 2.30 4.91
CA LYS A 17 -5.68 1.75 6.23
C LYS A 17 -5.43 0.25 6.20
N LYS A 18 -6.30 -0.53 5.54
CA LYS A 18 -6.11 -1.99 5.41
C LYS A 18 -4.83 -2.34 4.64
N LEU A 19 -4.48 -1.57 3.61
CA LEU A 19 -3.22 -1.74 2.88
C LEU A 19 -1.99 -1.43 3.74
N TRP A 20 -2.06 -0.40 4.60
CA TRP A 20 -0.98 -0.11 5.55
C TRP A 20 -0.82 -1.20 6.62
N THR A 21 -1.92 -1.75 7.15
CA THR A 21 -1.84 -2.89 8.07
C THR A 21 -1.25 -4.13 7.40
N LEU A 22 -1.65 -4.40 6.16
CA LEU A 22 -1.07 -5.50 5.38
C LEU A 22 0.42 -5.27 5.13
N LEU A 23 0.85 -4.04 4.84
CA LEU A 23 2.26 -3.69 4.68
C LEU A 23 3.05 -3.97 5.97
N ASP A 24 2.53 -3.56 7.12
CA ASP A 24 3.16 -3.77 8.43
C ASP A 24 3.29 -5.26 8.79
N ASP A 25 2.25 -6.05 8.53
CA ASP A 25 2.31 -7.50 8.74
C ASP A 25 3.29 -8.19 7.77
N MET A 26 3.40 -7.67 6.56
CA MET A 26 4.40 -8.12 5.60
C MET A 26 5.83 -7.72 5.98
N ASP A 27 6.03 -6.57 6.61
CA ASP A 27 7.32 -6.18 7.18
C ASP A 27 7.76 -7.16 8.26
N LYS A 28 6.86 -7.53 9.18
CA LYS A 28 7.14 -8.56 10.20
C LYS A 28 7.45 -9.93 9.57
N ALA A 29 6.76 -10.29 8.49
CA ALA A 29 7.02 -11.51 7.74
C ALA A 29 8.38 -11.44 7.00
N GLY A 30 8.73 -10.29 6.42
CA GLY A 30 10.03 -10.03 5.81
C GLY A 30 11.17 -10.10 6.81
N GLU A 31 11.01 -9.48 7.98
CA GLU A 31 11.96 -9.55 9.08
C GLU A 31 12.15 -10.99 9.58
N THR A 32 11.05 -11.73 9.76
CA THR A 32 11.07 -13.14 10.13
C THR A 32 11.76 -13.99 9.06
N SER A 33 11.43 -13.81 7.79
CA SER A 33 12.05 -14.53 6.68
C SER A 33 13.55 -14.22 6.60
N ARG A 34 13.97 -12.97 6.81
CA ARG A 34 15.36 -12.55 6.66
C ARG A 34 16.26 -12.98 7.81
N TYR A 35 15.76 -12.91 9.05
CA TYR A 35 16.57 -13.11 10.26
C TYR A 35 16.28 -14.41 11.01
N ARG A 36 15.07 -14.98 10.92
CA ARG A 36 14.72 -16.22 11.64
C ARG A 36 14.86 -17.50 10.82
N THR A 37 15.09 -17.38 9.51
CA THR A 37 15.37 -18.55 8.65
C THR A 37 16.85 -18.77 8.44
N ASP A 38 17.73 -18.05 9.14
CA ASP A 38 19.17 -18.22 8.93
C ASP A 38 19.64 -19.53 9.55
N ILE A 39 20.05 -20.47 8.70
CA ILE A 39 20.59 -21.76 9.11
C ILE A 39 22.08 -21.77 8.72
N PRO A 40 23.01 -21.82 9.70
CA PRO A 40 24.44 -21.86 9.40
C PRO A 40 24.82 -23.18 8.74
N MET A 41 25.85 -23.16 7.90
CA MET A 41 26.30 -24.34 7.14
C MET A 41 26.55 -25.56 8.03
N ASP A 42 27.12 -25.34 9.21
CA ASP A 42 27.44 -26.39 10.18
C ASP A 42 26.19 -27.11 10.73
N ALA A 43 25.01 -26.48 10.64
CA ALA A 43 23.75 -27.11 11.04
C ALA A 43 23.20 -28.09 9.99
N PHE A 44 23.66 -28.01 8.74
CA PHE A 44 23.34 -28.99 7.68
C PHE A 44 24.23 -30.23 7.74
N GLY A 45 25.26 -30.21 8.59
CA GLY A 45 26.24 -31.28 8.75
C GLY A 45 27.66 -30.78 8.51
N GLN A 46 28.66 -31.48 9.06
CA GLN A 46 30.05 -31.17 8.76
C GLN A 46 30.32 -31.49 7.28
N THR A 47 30.81 -30.52 6.52
CA THR A 47 31.14 -30.67 5.10
C THR A 47 32.15 -31.78 4.81
N CYS A 48 32.95 -32.18 5.80
CA CYS A 48 33.86 -33.32 5.70
C CYS A 48 33.19 -34.70 5.89
N MET A 49 31.98 -34.75 6.45
CA MET A 49 31.23 -35.97 6.73
C MET A 49 29.98 -36.13 5.85
N PHE A 50 29.44 -35.02 5.32
CA PHE A 50 28.27 -35.00 4.44
C PHE A 50 28.54 -34.04 3.28
N LEU A 51 28.90 -34.60 2.12
CA LEU A 51 29.21 -33.83 0.92
C LEU A 51 27.99 -33.07 0.40
N GLU A 52 26.79 -33.66 0.52
CA GLU A 52 25.54 -33.00 0.13
C GLU A 52 25.11 -31.86 1.09
N ALA A 53 25.82 -31.64 2.22
CA ALA A 53 25.57 -30.52 3.12
C ALA A 53 25.71 -29.17 2.40
N GLY A 54 26.68 -29.07 1.49
CA GLY A 54 26.91 -27.86 0.70
C GLY A 54 25.78 -27.59 -0.29
N ASP A 55 25.29 -28.64 -0.97
CA ASP A 55 24.19 -28.52 -1.92
C ASP A 55 22.87 -28.17 -1.23
N LEU A 56 22.63 -28.77 -0.05
CA LEU A 56 21.44 -28.49 0.75
C LEU A 56 21.46 -27.05 1.33
N GLN A 57 22.62 -26.61 1.83
CA GLN A 57 22.79 -25.23 2.31
C GLN A 57 22.60 -24.21 1.18
N LYS A 58 23.11 -24.51 -0.01
CA LYS A 58 22.92 -23.67 -1.19
C LYS A 58 21.45 -23.58 -1.59
N ALA A 59 20.76 -24.72 -1.70
CA ALA A 59 19.33 -24.75 -2.01
C ALA A 59 18.49 -23.98 -0.98
N HIS A 60 18.88 -24.05 0.29
CA HIS A 60 18.24 -23.28 1.35
C HIS A 60 18.46 -21.76 1.18
N VAL A 61 19.68 -21.31 0.88
CA VAL A 61 19.99 -19.90 0.62
C VAL A 61 19.23 -19.39 -0.60
N ASP A 62 19.17 -20.17 -1.67
CA ASP A 62 18.43 -19.80 -2.89
C ASP A 62 16.94 -19.63 -2.58
N THR A 63 16.33 -20.56 -1.84
CA THR A 63 14.92 -20.49 -1.43
C THR A 63 14.65 -19.29 -0.51
N LYS A 64 15.57 -18.97 0.40
CA LYS A 64 15.50 -17.76 1.24
C LYS A 64 15.52 -16.50 0.37
N GLY A 65 16.39 -16.45 -0.64
CA GLY A 65 16.48 -15.35 -1.59
C GLY A 65 15.19 -15.14 -2.37
N ASP A 66 14.58 -16.22 -2.85
CA ASP A 66 13.30 -16.17 -3.56
C ASP A 66 12.17 -15.62 -2.68
N LEU A 67 12.08 -16.09 -1.43
CA LEU A 67 11.12 -15.58 -0.45
C LEU A 67 11.31 -14.09 -0.17
N GLU A 68 12.56 -13.64 0.04
CA GLU A 68 12.86 -12.21 0.21
C GLU A 68 12.46 -11.38 -1.02
N GLY A 69 12.66 -11.92 -2.23
CA GLY A 69 12.26 -11.29 -3.48
C GLY A 69 10.75 -11.12 -3.61
N VAL A 70 9.98 -12.16 -3.30
CA VAL A 70 8.51 -12.13 -3.31
C VAL A 70 7.98 -11.09 -2.32
N ILE A 71 8.50 -11.06 -1.09
CA ILE A 71 8.09 -10.09 -0.05
C ILE A 71 8.37 -8.66 -0.51
N ARG A 72 9.54 -8.39 -1.09
CA ARG A 72 9.89 -7.07 -1.66
C ARG A 72 8.96 -6.67 -2.81
N GLY A 73 8.59 -7.61 -3.68
CA GLY A 73 7.67 -7.37 -4.79
C GLY A 73 6.28 -6.96 -4.30
N LEU A 74 5.76 -7.66 -3.30
CA LEU A 74 4.47 -7.38 -2.66
C LEU A 74 4.48 -6.01 -1.96
N HIS A 75 5.56 -5.68 -1.25
CA HIS A 75 5.82 -4.34 -0.70
C HIS A 75 5.73 -3.24 -1.76
N GLY A 76 6.43 -3.43 -2.89
CA GLY A 76 6.41 -2.47 -4.00
C GLY A 76 5.03 -2.31 -4.64
N LEU A 77 4.22 -3.38 -4.69
CA LEU A 77 2.85 -3.33 -5.17
C LEU A 77 1.94 -2.52 -4.22
N ILE A 78 2.05 -2.77 -2.92
CA ILE A 78 1.27 -2.05 -1.90
C ILE A 78 1.62 -0.55 -1.89
N ASP A 79 2.90 -0.19 -1.94
CA ASP A 79 3.33 1.21 -1.99
C ASP A 79 2.80 1.93 -3.24
N LYS A 80 2.87 1.27 -4.42
CA LYS A 80 2.28 1.81 -5.65
C LYS A 80 0.76 2.00 -5.55
N PHE A 81 0.07 1.03 -4.95
CA PHE A 81 -1.38 1.10 -4.79
C PHE A 81 -1.77 2.21 -3.79
N GLY A 82 -1.08 2.31 -2.66
CA GLY A 82 -1.27 3.38 -1.67
C GLY A 82 -1.06 4.78 -2.26
N LYS A 83 0.05 4.99 -2.97
CA LYS A 83 0.35 6.26 -3.66
C LYS A 83 -0.68 6.62 -4.72
N SER A 84 -1.10 5.65 -5.53
CA SER A 84 -2.09 5.89 -6.59
C SER A 84 -3.47 6.22 -6.00
N THR A 85 -3.84 5.51 -4.94
CA THR A 85 -5.10 5.69 -4.23
C THR A 85 -5.17 7.06 -3.53
N SER A 86 -4.08 7.48 -2.87
CA SER A 86 -3.97 8.82 -2.29
C SER A 86 -4.13 9.92 -3.36
N LYS A 87 -3.44 9.80 -4.49
CA LYS A 87 -3.56 10.77 -5.60
C LYS A 87 -5.00 10.88 -6.12
N VAL A 88 -5.72 9.77 -6.23
CA VAL A 88 -7.12 9.77 -6.67
C VAL A 88 -8.00 10.47 -5.63
N LYS A 89 -7.82 10.19 -4.34
CA LYS A 89 -8.53 10.86 -3.24
C LYS A 89 -8.30 12.37 -3.24
N ASP A 90 -7.05 12.81 -3.39
CA ASP A 90 -6.67 14.22 -3.42
C ASP A 90 -7.36 14.93 -4.58
N LYS A 91 -7.34 14.34 -5.78
CA LYS A 91 -8.00 14.88 -6.96
C LYS A 91 -9.53 15.00 -6.80
N TYR A 92 -10.17 13.99 -6.20
CA TYR A 92 -11.60 14.04 -5.92
C TYR A 92 -11.96 15.14 -4.92
N THR A 93 -11.14 15.27 -3.88
CA THR A 93 -11.32 16.29 -2.83
C THR A 93 -11.19 17.69 -3.44
N GLU A 94 -10.16 17.92 -4.25
CA GLU A 94 -9.92 19.20 -4.94
C GLU A 94 -11.08 19.54 -5.91
N GLN A 95 -11.62 18.56 -6.63
CA GLN A 95 -12.81 18.75 -7.48
C GLN A 95 -14.07 19.10 -6.69
N GLU A 96 -14.31 18.47 -5.53
CA GLU A 96 -15.43 18.85 -4.66
C GLU A 96 -15.28 20.28 -4.13
N TYR A 97 -14.09 20.67 -3.65
CA TYR A 97 -13.83 22.04 -3.20
C TYR A 97 -14.02 23.06 -4.33
N ALA A 98 -13.51 22.77 -5.53
CA ALA A 98 -13.68 23.63 -6.70
C ALA A 98 -15.16 23.78 -7.06
N ASN A 99 -15.93 22.68 -7.11
CA ASN A 99 -17.36 22.74 -7.41
C ASN A 99 -18.16 23.50 -6.32
N LYS A 100 -17.82 23.32 -5.05
CA LYS A 100 -18.47 24.01 -3.93
C LYS A 100 -18.24 25.53 -3.98
N ASN A 101 -17.03 25.96 -4.37
CA ASN A 101 -16.70 27.37 -4.54
C ASN A 101 -17.40 27.98 -5.76
N HIS A 102 -17.55 27.24 -6.86
CA HIS A 102 -18.28 27.71 -8.04
C HIS A 102 -19.81 27.76 -7.82
N MET A 103 -20.38 26.83 -7.06
CA MET A 103 -21.83 26.84 -6.76
C MET A 103 -22.22 27.80 -5.61
N GLY A 104 -21.29 28.21 -4.75
CA GLY A 104 -21.53 29.17 -3.66
C GLY A 104 -21.35 30.64 -4.06
N GLY A 105 -20.83 30.93 -5.26
CA GLY A 105 -20.43 32.27 -5.69
C GLY A 105 -21.52 33.15 -6.32
N ASP A 106 -22.69 32.59 -6.66
CA ASP A 106 -23.72 33.30 -7.45
C ASP A 106 -25.12 33.33 -6.77
N SER A 107 -25.13 33.45 -5.44
CA SER A 107 -26.35 33.85 -4.70
C SER A 107 -26.09 35.19 -4.00
N GLY A 108 -25.61 36.16 -4.77
CA GLY A 108 -25.54 37.56 -4.39
C GLY A 108 -26.93 38.18 -4.52
N GLY A 109 -27.56 38.49 -3.38
CA GLY A 109 -28.92 39.02 -3.30
C GLY A 109 -29.16 40.25 -4.18
N SER A 110 -30.13 40.14 -5.08
CA SER A 110 -30.75 41.29 -5.73
C SER A 110 -31.67 41.99 -4.72
N ASN A 111 -31.13 42.95 -3.96
CA ASN A 111 -31.91 43.93 -3.21
C ASN A 111 -32.62 44.87 -4.21
N GLY A 112 -33.74 44.41 -4.75
CA GLY A 112 -34.67 45.22 -5.54
C GLY A 112 -35.37 46.24 -4.65
N LYS A 113 -34.80 47.45 -4.58
CA LYS A 113 -35.37 48.60 -3.89
C LYS A 113 -36.51 49.18 -4.74
N TRP A 114 -37.76 48.94 -4.31
CA TRP A 114 -38.94 49.58 -4.88
C TRP A 114 -39.10 50.97 -4.26
N ASP A 115 -38.41 51.96 -4.81
CA ASP A 115 -38.66 53.37 -4.49
C ASP A 115 -39.67 53.95 -5.51
N LYS A 116 -40.87 54.21 -4.98
CA LYS A 116 -42.03 55.04 -5.40
C LYS A 116 -42.18 55.52 -6.84
#